data_AF-A0A3C1TB21-F1
#
_entry.id   AF-A0A3C1TB21-F1
#
_cell.length_a   1.000
_cell.length_b   1.000
_cell.length_c   1.000
_cell.angle_alpha   90.00
_cell.angle_beta   90.00
_cell.angle_gamma   90.00
#
_symmetry.space_group_name_H-M   'P 1'
#
loop_
_entity.id
_entity.type
_entity.pdbx_description
1 polymer ?
#
loop_
_entity_poly.entity_id
_entity_poly.type
_entity_poly.pdbx_seq_one_letter_code
_entity_poly.pdbx_strand_id
1 'polypeptide(L)'
;MDGSQPEILLDNDVTPKNTQVVGDWQTLKTGSKYAASQLTDNSLGKTAKLVRFTPEIPQNGEYELYLYNPNTTGGGGNPGDAQNQSKASKTTLKIKAGNQEQERVISTREQVSDWIRVGSFSLVKGNGNFVEITNQNADGIVVADAVLFVPKHTVRR
;
A
#
# COMPACT_ATOMS: atom_id res chain seq x y z
N MET A 1 -6.94 -28.68 -1.35
CA MET A 1 -6.11 -27.52 -1.75
C MET A 1 -5.97 -27.58 -3.25
N ASP A 2 -6.40 -26.54 -3.94
CA ASP A 2 -6.41 -26.38 -5.40
C ASP A 2 -5.04 -26.00 -6.00
N GLY A 3 -4.01 -25.82 -5.16
CA GLY A 3 -2.65 -25.47 -5.60
C GLY A 3 -2.47 -23.98 -5.92
N SER A 4 -3.47 -23.13 -5.61
CA SER A 4 -3.31 -21.67 -5.71
C SER A 4 -2.28 -21.17 -4.70
N GLN A 5 -1.38 -20.28 -5.12
CA GLN A 5 -0.54 -19.55 -4.18
C GLN A 5 -1.41 -18.61 -3.35
N PRO A 6 -1.21 -18.52 -2.02
CA PRO A 6 -1.97 -17.60 -1.20
C PRO A 6 -1.63 -16.16 -1.54
N GLU A 7 -2.60 -15.26 -1.40
CA GLU A 7 -2.35 -13.84 -1.39
C GLU A 7 -1.49 -13.44 -0.18
N ILE A 8 -0.70 -12.37 -0.34
CA ILE A 8 0.16 -11.84 0.71
C ILE A 8 -0.38 -10.48 1.11
N LEU A 9 -0.91 -10.41 2.33
CA LEU A 9 -1.42 -9.20 2.95
C LEU A 9 -0.41 -8.69 3.97
N LEU A 10 0.02 -7.44 3.82
CA LEU A 10 0.84 -6.75 4.79
C LEU A 10 0.10 -5.51 5.28
N ASP A 11 0.15 -5.29 6.58
CA ASP A 11 -0.47 -4.18 7.28
C ASP A 11 0.53 -3.56 8.28
N ASN A 12 0.43 -2.25 8.49
CA ASN A 12 1.38 -1.47 9.27
C ASN A 12 1.49 -1.90 10.74
N ASP A 13 0.44 -2.49 11.33
CA ASP A 13 0.45 -2.93 12.73
C ASP A 13 0.26 -4.42 12.95
N VAL A 14 -0.27 -5.15 11.97
CA VAL A 14 -0.35 -6.62 12.00
C VAL A 14 0.98 -7.24 11.56
N THR A 15 1.67 -6.63 10.59
CA THR A 15 2.94 -7.14 10.05
C THR A 15 4.10 -6.14 10.21
N PRO A 16 4.37 -5.64 11.43
CA PRO A 16 5.39 -4.60 11.63
C PRO A 16 6.80 -5.08 11.30
N LYS A 17 7.07 -6.40 11.33
CA LYS A 17 8.37 -6.97 10.92
C LYS A 17 8.65 -6.83 9.41
N ASN A 18 7.60 -6.70 8.60
CA ASN A 18 7.67 -6.52 7.16
C ASN A 18 7.47 -5.06 6.75
N THR A 19 7.38 -4.15 7.73
CA THR A 19 7.10 -2.73 7.53
C THR A 19 8.24 -1.89 8.07
N GLN A 20 8.84 -1.05 7.22
CA GLN A 20 9.83 -0.07 7.62
C GLN A 20 9.21 1.33 7.54
N VAL A 21 9.33 2.10 8.61
CA VAL A 21 8.85 3.49 8.69
C VAL A 21 10.05 4.42 8.81
N VAL A 22 10.10 5.46 7.98
CA VAL A 22 11.13 6.50 8.03
C VAL A 22 10.45 7.87 8.14
N GLY A 23 10.91 8.65 9.12
CA GLY A 23 10.36 9.94 9.50
C GLY A 23 9.17 9.82 10.45
N ASP A 24 8.71 10.96 10.96
CA ASP A 24 7.67 11.01 11.99
C ASP A 24 6.27 10.88 11.38
N TRP A 25 5.74 9.66 11.32
CA TRP A 25 4.35 9.40 10.93
C TRP A 25 3.43 9.42 12.16
N GLN A 26 2.22 9.96 12.00
CA GLN A 26 1.21 9.92 13.05
C GLN A 26 0.45 8.61 12.99
N THR A 27 0.34 7.89 14.10
CA THR A 27 -0.52 6.71 14.20
C THR A 27 -1.96 7.11 14.53
N LEU A 28 -2.90 6.73 13.68
CA LEU A 28 -4.34 6.91 13.92
C LEU A 28 -5.00 5.56 14.14
N LYS A 29 -5.85 5.47 15.17
CA LYS A 29 -6.71 4.29 15.43
C LYS A 29 -8.17 4.52 15.02
N THR A 30 -8.47 5.69 14.48
CA THR A 30 -9.77 6.06 13.92
C THR A 30 -9.75 5.85 12.41
N GLY A 31 -10.85 6.20 11.75
CA GLY A 31 -10.96 6.03 10.30
C GLY A 31 -11.32 4.60 9.91
N SER A 32 -11.35 4.37 8.60
CA SER A 32 -11.72 3.10 7.98
C SER A 32 -10.48 2.23 7.74
N LYS A 33 -9.49 2.33 8.62
CA LYS A 33 -8.25 1.54 8.62
C LYS A 33 -8.49 0.05 8.38
N TYR A 34 -7.53 -0.65 7.79
CA TYR A 34 -7.66 -2.07 7.48
C TYR A 34 -7.70 -2.91 8.76
N ALA A 35 -6.73 -2.72 9.66
CA ALA A 35 -6.65 -3.41 10.94
C ALA A 35 -6.81 -2.44 12.13
N ALA A 36 -5.86 -2.40 13.06
CA ALA A 36 -6.01 -1.69 14.33
C ALA A 36 -5.51 -0.23 14.30
N SER A 37 -4.72 0.15 13.30
CA SER A 37 -4.21 1.51 13.10
C SER A 37 -3.82 1.76 11.65
N GLN A 38 -3.66 3.04 11.30
CA GLN A 38 -3.08 3.52 10.04
C GLN A 38 -2.02 4.58 10.36
N LEU A 39 -1.08 4.81 9.45
CA LEU A 39 -0.05 5.84 9.53
C LEU A 39 -0.40 7.01 8.62
N THR A 40 -0.32 8.23 9.11
CA THR A 40 -0.60 9.44 8.33
C THR A 40 0.52 10.46 8.39
N ASP A 41 0.77 11.14 7.27
CA ASP A 41 1.64 12.30 7.19
C ASP A 41 0.88 13.50 6.62
N ASN A 42 0.98 14.63 7.30
CA ASN A 42 0.41 15.92 6.87
C ASN A 42 1.50 16.99 6.62
N SER A 43 2.77 16.57 6.49
CA SER A 43 3.88 17.50 6.29
C SER A 43 3.93 18.13 4.89
N LEU A 44 3.10 17.64 3.95
CA LEU A 44 3.05 18.10 2.56
C LEU A 44 4.40 17.94 1.84
N GLY A 45 5.11 16.86 2.14
CA GLY A 45 6.42 16.56 1.55
C GLY A 45 7.57 17.48 1.98
N LYS A 46 7.36 18.37 2.97
CA LYS A 46 8.41 19.29 3.47
C LYS A 46 9.60 18.56 4.09
N THR A 47 9.38 17.36 4.61
CA THR A 47 10.41 16.45 5.10
C THR A 47 10.16 15.10 4.44
N ALA A 48 11.20 14.49 3.87
CA ALA A 48 11.07 13.20 3.23
C ALA A 48 10.67 12.13 4.25
N LYS A 49 9.54 11.47 4.01
CA LYS A 49 9.03 10.36 4.82
C LYS A 49 8.55 9.23 3.91
N LEU A 50 8.67 8.01 4.41
CA LEU A 50 8.20 6.82 3.69
C LEU A 50 7.75 5.71 4.64
N VAL A 51 6.87 4.85 4.13
CA VAL A 51 6.52 3.57 4.72
C VAL A 51 6.71 2.50 3.66
N ARG A 52 7.57 1.51 3.93
CA ARG A 52 7.92 0.43 3.02
C ARG A 52 7.39 -0.90 3.53
N PHE A 53 6.67 -1.61 2.68
CA PHE A 53 6.20 -2.97 2.91
C PHE A 53 7.02 -3.95 2.06
N THR A 54 7.63 -4.94 2.72
CA THR A 54 8.53 -5.93 2.11
C THR A 54 7.91 -7.32 2.22
N PRO A 55 7.28 -7.85 1.15
CA PRO A 55 6.69 -9.18 1.16
C PRO A 55 7.74 -10.28 1.13
N GLU A 56 7.43 -11.41 1.77
CA GLU A 56 8.13 -12.67 1.54
C GLU A 56 7.43 -13.41 0.40
N ILE A 57 8.01 -13.34 -0.79
CA ILE A 57 7.42 -13.94 -1.99
C ILE A 57 7.75 -15.44 -2.01
N PRO A 58 6.76 -16.35 -2.02
CA PRO A 58 7.02 -17.80 -1.97
C PRO A 58 7.57 -18.35 -3.29
N GLN A 59 7.22 -17.72 -4.42
CA GLN A 59 7.62 -18.16 -5.75
C GLN A 59 7.70 -16.98 -6.73
N ASN A 60 8.67 -17.03 -7.65
CA ASN A 60 8.72 -16.13 -8.80
C ASN A 60 7.39 -16.18 -9.58
N GLY A 61 6.88 -15.02 -9.96
CA GLY A 61 5.63 -14.94 -10.71
C GLY A 61 5.14 -13.52 -10.91
N GLU A 62 4.04 -13.38 -11.67
CA GLU A 62 3.32 -12.12 -11.80
C GLU A 62 2.34 -11.98 -10.63
N TYR A 63 2.35 -10.83 -9.96
CA TYR A 63 1.45 -10.51 -8.87
C TYR A 63 0.73 -9.20 -9.16
N GLU A 64 -0.57 -9.15 -8.91
CA GLU A 64 -1.30 -7.90 -8.82
C GLU A 64 -1.08 -7.27 -7.45
N LEU A 65 -0.75 -5.98 -7.43
CA LEU A 65 -0.54 -5.20 -6.23
C LEU A 65 -1.72 -4.26 -6.01
N TYR A 66 -2.23 -4.26 -4.79
CA TYR A 66 -3.27 -3.34 -4.32
C TYR A 66 -2.78 -2.60 -3.08
N LEU A 67 -3.19 -1.34 -2.95
CA LEU A 67 -3.03 -0.52 -1.75
C LEU A 67 -4.40 -0.32 -1.12
N TYR A 68 -4.56 -0.61 0.16
CA TYR A 68 -5.76 -0.23 0.89
C TYR A 68 -5.69 1.26 1.22
N ASN A 69 -6.73 2.00 0.82
CA ASN A 69 -6.75 3.44 0.93
C ASN A 69 -7.81 3.92 1.94
N PRO A 70 -7.51 3.93 3.25
CA PRO A 70 -8.51 4.26 4.25
C PRO A 70 -8.96 5.72 4.19
N ASN A 71 -10.20 5.97 4.56
CA ASN A 71 -10.66 7.29 4.95
C ASN A 71 -10.14 7.61 6.37
N THR A 72 -9.46 8.74 6.54
CA THR A 72 -8.87 9.16 7.83
C THR A 72 -9.91 9.63 8.85
N THR A 73 -11.13 9.98 8.40
CA THR A 73 -12.20 10.56 9.25
C THR A 73 -13.44 9.67 9.40
N GLY A 74 -13.67 8.66 8.55
CA GLY A 74 -14.90 7.84 8.51
C GLY A 74 -14.80 6.45 9.17
N GLY A 75 -15.90 5.91 9.68
CA GLY A 75 -15.95 4.63 10.42
C GLY A 75 -16.07 3.37 9.55
N GLY A 76 -15.30 2.34 9.92
CA GLY A 76 -15.48 0.92 9.57
C GLY A 76 -15.73 0.58 8.09
N GLY A 77 -14.66 0.41 7.31
CA GLY A 77 -14.53 -0.46 6.12
C GLY A 77 -15.56 -0.42 4.98
N ASN A 78 -16.64 0.35 5.07
CA ASN A 78 -17.66 0.36 4.03
C ASN A 78 -17.18 1.21 2.85
N PRO A 79 -16.99 0.62 1.64
CA PRO A 79 -16.71 1.39 0.44
C PRO A 79 -17.91 2.28 0.13
N GLY A 80 -17.70 3.57 -0.17
CA GLY A 80 -18.82 4.42 -0.56
C GLY A 80 -18.63 5.94 -0.54
N ASP A 81 -17.65 6.47 0.19
CA ASP A 81 -17.29 7.88 0.04
C ASP A 81 -16.34 8.03 -1.14
N ALA A 82 -16.81 8.67 -2.21
CA ALA A 82 -16.00 8.81 -3.41
C ALA A 82 -14.78 9.72 -3.20
N GLN A 83 -14.80 10.64 -2.23
CA GLN A 83 -13.73 11.63 -2.12
C GLN A 83 -13.41 12.06 -0.68
N ASN A 84 -12.12 12.15 -0.36
CA ASN A 84 -11.63 12.86 0.82
C ASN A 84 -10.62 13.94 0.40
N GLN A 85 -11.08 15.18 0.32
CA GLN A 85 -10.32 16.33 -0.16
C GLN A 85 -9.10 16.69 0.71
N SER A 86 -9.02 16.18 1.95
CA SER A 86 -7.84 16.39 2.80
C SER A 86 -6.65 15.52 2.37
N LYS A 87 -6.89 14.42 1.66
CA LYS A 87 -5.85 13.50 1.18
C LYS A 87 -5.13 14.07 -0.04
N ALA A 88 -3.90 13.60 -0.24
CA ALA A 88 -3.11 13.96 -1.40
C ALA A 88 -3.83 13.58 -2.71
N SER A 89 -3.82 14.48 -3.69
CA SER A 89 -4.34 14.19 -5.03
C SER A 89 -3.43 13.21 -5.78
N LYS A 90 -2.17 13.14 -5.38
CA LYS A 90 -1.15 12.23 -5.90
C LYS A 90 -0.34 11.65 -4.77
N THR A 91 -0.31 10.33 -4.68
CA THR A 91 0.58 9.61 -3.78
C THR A 91 1.55 8.79 -4.63
N THR A 92 2.84 9.04 -4.44
CA THR A 92 3.92 8.35 -5.16
C THR A 92 4.30 7.07 -4.43
N LEU A 93 4.19 5.95 -5.15
CA LEU A 93 4.62 4.63 -4.73
C LEU A 93 5.92 4.26 -5.46
N LYS A 94 6.96 3.84 -4.73
CA LYS A 94 8.14 3.19 -5.31
C LYS A 94 7.99 1.69 -5.17
N ILE A 95 8.15 0.97 -6.27
CA ILE A 95 7.97 -0.49 -6.33
C ILE A 95 9.25 -1.11 -6.85
N LYS A 96 9.81 -2.03 -6.07
CA LYS A 96 10.91 -2.91 -6.49
C LYS A 96 10.38 -4.30 -6.78
N ALA A 97 10.59 -4.76 -8.01
CA ALA A 97 10.21 -6.07 -8.51
C ALA A 97 11.45 -6.75 -9.11
N GLY A 98 12.08 -7.63 -8.33
CA GLY A 98 13.38 -8.20 -8.66
C GLY A 98 14.47 -7.13 -8.82
N ASN A 99 15.06 -7.03 -10.01
CA ASN A 99 16.13 -6.08 -10.33
C ASN A 99 15.60 -4.74 -10.88
N GLN A 100 14.28 -4.58 -11.00
CA GLN A 100 13.65 -3.36 -11.52
C GLN A 100 13.06 -2.55 -10.37
N GLU A 101 13.21 -1.24 -10.43
CA GLU A 101 12.55 -0.28 -9.55
C GLU A 101 11.81 0.75 -10.41
N GLN A 102 10.58 1.05 -10.03
CA GLN A 102 9.73 1.98 -10.78
C GLN A 102 8.79 2.74 -9.85
N GLU A 103 8.35 3.91 -10.30
CA GLU A 103 7.34 4.71 -9.60
C GLU A 103 5.95 4.48 -10.19
N ARG A 104 4.94 4.55 -9.31
CA ARG A 104 3.52 4.66 -9.66
C ARG A 104 2.93 5.83 -8.90
N VAL A 105 2.05 6.56 -9.55
CA VAL A 105 1.26 7.61 -8.90
C VAL A 105 -0.19 7.19 -8.91
N ILE A 106 -0.81 7.21 -7.75
CA ILE A 106 -2.24 6.92 -7.57
C ILE A 106 -2.94 8.11 -6.92
N SER A 107 -4.24 8.28 -7.19
CA SER A 107 -5.08 9.26 -6.50
C SER A 107 -5.65 8.62 -5.24
N THR A 108 -5.13 8.99 -4.06
CA THR A 108 -5.67 8.53 -2.77
C THR A 108 -6.84 9.39 -2.28
N ARG A 109 -7.18 10.45 -3.02
CA ARG A 109 -8.32 11.32 -2.79
C ARG A 109 -9.62 10.78 -3.38
N GLU A 110 -9.59 10.06 -4.49
CA GLU A 110 -10.77 9.71 -5.32
C GLU A 110 -11.38 8.33 -5.06
N GLN A 111 -10.74 7.47 -4.27
CA GLN A 111 -11.25 6.14 -3.96
C GLN A 111 -10.84 5.81 -2.53
N VAL A 112 -11.66 6.14 -1.54
CA VAL A 112 -11.36 5.87 -0.12
C VAL A 112 -12.16 4.69 0.42
N SER A 113 -11.67 4.10 1.50
CA SER A 113 -12.21 2.90 2.14
C SER A 113 -12.24 1.67 1.20
N ASP A 114 -11.26 1.56 0.30
CA ASP A 114 -11.23 0.51 -0.72
C ASP A 114 -9.79 0.16 -1.15
N TRP A 115 -9.65 -0.95 -1.85
CA TRP A 115 -8.42 -1.42 -2.48
C TRP A 115 -8.20 -0.74 -3.84
N ILE A 116 -7.19 0.12 -3.90
CA ILE A 116 -6.74 0.72 -5.16
C ILE A 116 -5.77 -0.24 -5.84
N ARG A 117 -6.10 -0.71 -7.05
CA ARG A 117 -5.19 -1.49 -7.88
C ARG A 117 -4.02 -0.62 -8.34
N VAL A 118 -2.80 -0.98 -7.92
CA VAL A 118 -1.55 -0.28 -8.29
C VAL A 118 -1.03 -0.76 -9.64
N GLY A 119 -1.12 -2.07 -9.90
CA GLY A 119 -0.62 -2.65 -11.13
C GLY A 119 -0.27 -4.13 -11.01
N SER A 120 0.44 -4.64 -12.01
CA SER A 120 0.90 -6.02 -12.10
C SER A 120 2.41 -6.05 -12.24
N PHE A 121 3.10 -6.88 -11.47
CA PHE A 121 4.56 -6.87 -11.34
C PHE A 121 5.12 -8.29 -11.30
N SER A 122 6.25 -8.52 -11.99
CA SER A 122 7.00 -9.78 -11.94
C SER A 122 7.89 -9.81 -10.70
N LEU A 123 7.41 -10.41 -9.62
CA LEU A 123 8.12 -10.49 -8.35
C LEU A 123 9.01 -11.74 -8.29
N VAL A 124 10.15 -11.61 -7.61
CA VAL A 124 11.09 -12.73 -7.38
C VAL A 124 10.90 -13.31 -5.99
N LYS A 125 11.15 -14.61 -5.82
CA LYS A 125 11.08 -15.32 -4.55
C LYS A 125 11.97 -14.65 -3.48
N GLY A 126 11.51 -14.65 -2.24
CA GLY A 126 12.19 -14.07 -1.08
C GLY A 126 11.75 -12.64 -0.79
N ASN A 127 12.62 -11.89 -0.13
CA ASN A 127 12.34 -10.55 0.42
C ASN A 127 13.02 -9.41 -0.38
N GLY A 128 13.39 -9.67 -1.63
CA GLY A 128 14.06 -8.68 -2.50
C GLY A 128 13.14 -7.64 -3.13
N ASN A 129 11.82 -7.75 -2.91
CA ASN A 129 10.79 -6.89 -3.48
C ASN A 129 10.22 -5.97 -2.40
N PHE A 130 9.71 -4.80 -2.79
CA PHE A 130 8.97 -3.94 -1.87
C PHE A 130 7.99 -3.04 -2.61
N VAL A 131 7.02 -2.52 -1.85
CA VAL A 131 6.25 -1.33 -2.20
C VAL A 131 6.47 -0.30 -1.10
N GLU A 132 6.74 0.93 -1.51
CA GLU A 132 7.03 2.04 -0.61
C GLU A 132 6.11 3.21 -0.93
N ILE A 133 5.37 3.64 0.09
CA ILE A 133 4.53 4.83 0.04
C ILE A 133 5.37 6.01 0.48
N THR A 134 5.49 7.04 -0.37
CA THR A 134 6.27 8.24 -0.08
C THR A 134 5.37 9.45 0.06
N ASN A 135 5.83 10.45 0.81
CA ASN A 135 5.18 11.77 0.85
C ASN A 135 5.75 12.77 -0.17
N GLN A 136 6.54 12.28 -1.13
CA GLN A 136 7.18 13.11 -2.14
C GLN A 136 6.12 13.84 -2.97
N ASN A 137 6.26 15.17 -3.05
CA ASN A 137 5.36 16.06 -3.79
C ASN A 137 3.89 16.00 -3.32
N ALA A 138 3.64 15.55 -2.08
CA ALA A 138 2.30 15.47 -1.55
C ALA A 138 1.68 16.87 -1.34
N ASP A 139 0.48 17.06 -1.86
CA ASP A 139 -0.34 18.26 -1.73
C ASP A 139 -1.47 18.12 -0.69
N GLY A 140 -1.46 17.01 0.05
CA GLY A 140 -2.42 16.69 1.10
C GLY A 140 -1.90 15.56 1.98
N ILE A 141 -2.80 15.00 2.80
CA ILE A 141 -2.46 13.91 3.72
C ILE A 141 -2.10 12.64 2.93
N VAL A 142 -0.94 12.07 3.23
CA VAL A 142 -0.53 10.74 2.76
C VAL A 142 -0.82 9.72 3.84
N VAL A 143 -1.29 8.56 3.43
CA VAL A 143 -1.68 7.48 4.34
C VAL A 143 -0.99 6.18 3.95
N ALA A 144 -0.53 5.44 4.94
CA ALA A 144 -0.01 4.09 4.81
C ALA A 144 -0.75 3.16 5.79
N ASP A 145 -1.32 2.08 5.27
CA ASP A 145 -2.18 1.18 6.04
C ASP A 145 -1.83 -0.28 5.69
N ALA A 146 -2.39 -0.80 4.60
CA ALA A 146 -2.15 -2.16 4.13
C ALA A 146 -1.91 -2.27 2.62
N VAL A 147 -1.20 -3.31 2.21
CA VAL A 147 -0.95 -3.70 0.82
C VAL A 147 -1.25 -5.19 0.62
N LEU A 148 -1.76 -5.52 -0.56
CA LEU A 148 -2.12 -6.89 -0.93
C LEU A 148 -1.43 -7.29 -2.24
N PHE A 149 -0.76 -8.43 -2.22
CA PHE A 149 -0.16 -9.05 -3.40
C PHE A 149 -0.94 -10.31 -3.75
N VAL A 150 -1.61 -10.28 -4.91
CA VAL A 150 -2.42 -11.41 -5.40
C VAL A 150 -1.66 -12.09 -6.53
N PRO A 151 -1.22 -13.36 -6.38
CA PRO A 151 -0.55 -14.09 -7.44
C PRO A 151 -1.49 -14.29 -8.62
N LYS A 152 -1.03 -13.97 -9.83
CA LYS A 152 -1.78 -14.31 -11.05
C LYS A 152 -1.57 -15.77 -11.38
N HIS A 153 -2.67 -16.52 -11.51
CA HIS A 153 -2.62 -17.86 -12.04
C HIS A 153 -2.21 -17.81 -13.52
N THR A 154 -1.06 -18.38 -13.86
CA THR A 154 -0.81 -18.76 -15.25
C THR A 154 -1.78 -19.89 -15.57
N VAL A 155 -2.84 -19.60 -16.33
CA VAL A 155 -3.62 -20.67 -16.96
C VAL A 155 -2.67 -21.38 -17.92
N ARG A 156 -2.20 -22.58 -17.56
CA ARG A 156 -1.55 -23.46 -18.52
C ARG A 156 -2.62 -23.88 -19.52
N ARG A 157 -2.58 -23.29 -20.71
CA ARG A 157 -3.27 -23.84 -21.89
C ARG A 157 -2.45 -24.98 -22.46
#